data_AF-A0A0R1J905-F1
#
_entry.id   AF-A0A0R1J905-F1
#
_cell.length_a   1.000
_cell.length_b   1.000
_cell.length_c   1.000
_cell.angle_alpha   90.00
_cell.angle_beta   90.00
_cell.angle_gamma   90.00
#
_symmetry.space_group_name_H-M   'P 1'
#
loop_
_entity.id
_entity.type
_entity.pdbx_description
1 polymer ?
#
loop_
_entity_poly.entity_id
_entity_poly.type
_entity_poly.pdbx_seq_one_letter_code
_entity_poly.pdbx_strand_id
1 'polypeptide(L)'
;MGRKGIGKLAALYLSRNYYVSSKRKNDQLLTYQMNFPKSKDIVDNEEPEMSFINNPKFCNDKFLKYDSGTMISMREVDLRGYAKISVDSLNNVLSDFYSINNLLNQNIKLKIVSSDEDINSDFKEIKKVTPFKNMVKILCFDEDTFNRINSSY
;
A
#
# COMPACT_ATOMS: atom_id res chain seq x y z
N MET A 1 5.60 -2.89 -12.90
CA MET A 1 4.38 -2.24 -13.43
C MET A 1 3.26 -3.28 -13.54
N GLY A 2 2.07 -3.01 -12.99
CA GLY A 2 0.94 -3.94 -13.03
C GLY A 2 0.38 -4.11 -14.45
N ARG A 3 0.62 -5.27 -15.06
CA ARG A 3 0.42 -5.59 -16.48
C ARG A 3 -1.01 -5.43 -17.02
N LYS A 4 -2.03 -5.34 -16.15
CA LYS A 4 -3.46 -5.33 -16.56
C LYS A 4 -4.38 -4.43 -15.73
N GLY A 5 -3.85 -3.60 -14.83
CA GLY A 5 -4.69 -2.75 -13.94
C GLY A 5 -5.54 -3.51 -12.90
N ILE A 6 -5.54 -4.84 -12.90
CA ILE A 6 -6.34 -5.71 -12.01
C ILE A 6 -6.14 -5.37 -10.52
N GLY A 7 -4.92 -5.06 -10.10
CA GLY A 7 -4.65 -4.69 -8.71
C GLY A 7 -5.37 -3.42 -8.26
N LYS A 8 -5.66 -2.49 -9.18
CA LYS A 8 -6.44 -1.28 -8.88
C LYS A 8 -7.92 -1.63 -8.72
N LEU A 9 -8.44 -2.53 -9.55
CA LEU A 9 -9.83 -3.02 -9.44
C LEU A 9 -10.04 -3.81 -8.14
N ALA A 10 -9.05 -4.60 -7.70
CA ALA A 10 -9.10 -5.31 -6.44
C ALA A 10 -9.25 -4.34 -5.23
N ALA A 11 -8.59 -3.19 -5.27
CA ALA A 11 -8.72 -2.18 -4.23
C ALA A 11 -10.14 -1.59 -4.15
N LEU A 12 -10.79 -1.39 -5.31
CA LEU A 12 -12.17 -0.90 -5.39
C LEU A 12 -13.20 -1.94 -4.93
N TYR A 13 -12.91 -3.22 -5.18
CA TYR A 13 -13.77 -4.31 -4.70
C TYR A 13 -13.82 -4.37 -3.16
N LEU A 14 -12.68 -4.14 -2.51
CA LEU A 14 -12.55 -4.24 -1.05
C LEU A 14 -13.11 -3.03 -0.30
N SER A 15 -13.31 -1.89 -0.95
CA SER A 15 -13.74 -0.65 -0.28
C SER A 15 -14.47 0.28 -1.23
N ARG A 16 -15.69 0.68 -0.84
CA ARG A 16 -16.45 1.73 -1.53
C ARG A 16 -15.97 3.15 -1.22
N ASN A 17 -15.22 3.33 -0.13
CA ASN A 17 -14.68 4.62 0.28
C ASN A 17 -13.22 4.73 -0.14
N TYR A 18 -12.99 4.93 -1.44
CA TYR A 18 -11.65 4.99 -2.03
C TYR A 18 -11.28 6.42 -2.40
N TYR A 19 -10.13 6.89 -1.91
CA TYR A 19 -9.64 8.25 -2.10
C TYR A 19 -8.26 8.25 -2.74
N VAL A 20 -8.05 9.15 -3.69
CA VAL A 20 -6.74 9.45 -4.27
C VAL A 20 -6.40 10.90 -3.99
N SER A 21 -5.32 11.11 -3.26
CA SER A 21 -4.79 12.43 -2.91
C SER A 21 -3.41 12.58 -3.51
N SER A 22 -3.17 13.64 -4.27
CA SER A 22 -1.88 13.86 -4.94
C SER A 22 -1.45 15.32 -4.84
N LYS A 23 -0.16 15.53 -4.62
CA LYS A 23 0.46 16.86 -4.64
C LYS A 23 1.85 16.80 -5.23
N ARG A 24 2.27 17.91 -5.82
CA ARG A 24 3.65 18.17 -6.24
C ARG A 24 4.18 19.35 -5.45
N LYS A 25 5.50 19.56 -5.52
CA LYS A 25 6.15 20.68 -4.86
C LYS A 25 5.52 21.99 -5.36
N ASN A 26 5.08 22.83 -4.42
CA ASN A 26 4.40 24.10 -4.67
C ASN A 26 2.99 24.03 -5.28
N ASP A 27 2.41 22.84 -5.46
CA ASP A 27 1.03 22.68 -5.90
C ASP A 27 0.08 22.45 -4.72
N GLN A 28 -1.19 22.79 -4.92
CA GLN A 28 -2.25 22.45 -3.97
C GLN A 28 -2.49 20.93 -3.93
N LEU A 29 -2.92 20.45 -2.77
CA LEU A 29 -3.34 19.06 -2.62
C LEU A 29 -4.67 18.83 -3.35
N LEU A 30 -4.63 17.99 -4.38
CA LEU A 30 -5.84 17.53 -5.06
C LEU A 30 -6.31 16.23 -4.42
N THR A 31 -7.59 16.14 -4.08
CA THR A 31 -8.17 14.90 -3.56
C THR A 31 -9.46 14.57 -4.27
N TYR A 32 -9.55 13.32 -4.70
CA TYR A 32 -10.69 12.75 -5.37
C TYR A 32 -11.20 11.54 -4.60
N GLN A 33 -12.51 11.39 -4.54
CA GLN A 33 -13.19 10.20 -4.03
C GLN A 33 -13.85 9.47 -5.19
N MET A 34 -13.70 8.15 -5.20
CA MET A 34 -14.53 7.29 -6.04
C MET A 34 -15.85 7.04 -5.33
N ASN A 35 -16.96 7.40 -5.97
CA ASN A 35 -18.30 7.12 -5.48
C ASN A 35 -18.84 5.89 -6.20
N PHE A 36 -19.16 4.86 -5.43
CA PHE A 36 -19.84 3.67 -5.94
C PHE A 36 -21.32 3.72 -5.52
N PRO A 37 -22.27 3.46 -6.43
CA PRO A 37 -23.69 3.45 -6.11
C PRO A 37 -23.98 2.48 -4.95
N LYS A 38 -24.86 2.92 -4.04
CA LYS A 38 -25.02 2.31 -2.70
C LYS A 38 -25.79 0.99 -2.69
N SER A 39 -26.63 0.69 -3.68
CA SER A 39 -27.48 -0.50 -3.67
C SER A 39 -27.30 -1.36 -4.93
N LYS A 40 -27.58 -2.67 -4.76
CA LYS A 40 -27.73 -3.63 -5.86
C LYS A 40 -29.01 -3.39 -6.68
N ASP A 41 -29.86 -2.45 -6.24
CA ASP A 41 -31.17 -2.14 -6.81
C ASP A 41 -31.16 -0.84 -7.63
N ILE A 42 -29.98 -0.22 -7.84
CA ILE A 42 -29.82 0.92 -8.72
C ILE A 42 -29.58 0.39 -10.14
N VAL A 43 -30.35 0.95 -11.06
CA VAL A 43 -30.33 0.75 -12.52
C VAL A 43 -28.88 0.61 -13.01
N ASP A 44 -28.61 -0.39 -13.86
CA ASP A 44 -27.33 -0.72 -14.51
C ASP A 44 -26.59 0.44 -15.23
N ASN A 45 -27.12 1.67 -15.18
CA ASN A 45 -26.64 2.85 -15.88
C ASN A 45 -25.92 3.90 -15.00
N GLU A 46 -25.81 3.71 -13.68
CA GLU A 46 -24.97 4.61 -12.86
C GLU A 46 -23.51 4.17 -12.90
N GLU A 47 -22.74 4.82 -13.78
CA GLU A 47 -21.30 4.59 -13.90
C GLU A 47 -20.57 5.07 -12.63
N PRO A 48 -19.53 4.34 -12.18
CA PRO A 48 -18.71 4.80 -11.06
C PRO A 48 -18.01 6.11 -11.41
N GLU A 49 -18.28 7.15 -10.62
CA GLU A 49 -17.74 8.49 -10.85
C GLU A 49 -16.68 8.87 -9.82
N MET A 50 -15.78 9.76 -10.25
CA MET A 50 -14.75 10.33 -9.41
C MET A 50 -15.08 11.80 -9.13
N SER A 51 -15.38 12.12 -7.88
CA SER A 51 -15.71 13.49 -7.46
C SER A 51 -14.55 14.14 -6.72
N PHE A 52 -14.28 15.41 -7.02
CA PHE A 52 -13.34 16.22 -6.26
C PHE A 52 -13.88 16.52 -4.86
N ILE A 53 -12.99 16.54 -3.86
CA ILE A 53 -13.34 16.83 -2.46
C ILE A 53 -12.55 18.02 -1.93
N ASN A 54 -13.29 18.99 -1.42
CA ASN A 54 -12.76 20.05 -0.57
C ASN A 54 -12.58 19.53 0.86
N ASN A 55 -11.40 19.76 1.44
CA ASN A 55 -11.05 19.39 2.83
C ASN A 55 -11.22 17.90 3.19
N PRO A 56 -10.48 16.99 2.52
CA PRO A 56 -10.47 15.59 2.89
C PRO A 56 -9.96 15.38 4.33
N LYS A 57 -10.68 14.58 5.12
CA LYS A 57 -10.20 14.14 6.44
C LYS A 57 -9.21 13.00 6.24
N PHE A 58 -7.94 13.12 6.62
CA PHE A 58 -7.00 12.02 6.51
C PHE A 58 -6.85 11.28 7.84
N CYS A 59 -6.71 9.95 7.78
CA CYS A 59 -6.36 9.17 8.98
C CYS A 59 -4.86 9.27 9.32
N ASN A 60 -4.05 9.78 8.40
CA ASN A 60 -2.60 9.94 8.58
C ASN A 60 -2.09 11.24 7.95
N ASP A 61 -1.97 12.27 8.78
CA ASP A 61 -1.48 13.59 8.35
C ASP A 61 0.03 13.61 8.09
N LYS A 62 0.79 12.53 8.37
CA LYS A 62 2.22 12.47 8.04
C LYS A 62 2.45 12.67 6.52
N PHE A 63 1.50 12.26 5.67
CA PHE A 63 1.56 12.51 4.22
C PHE A 63 1.64 14.01 3.88
N LEU A 64 0.98 14.86 4.68
CA LEU A 64 0.96 16.30 4.46
C LEU A 64 2.34 16.94 4.65
N LYS A 65 3.28 16.26 5.34
CA LYS A 65 4.65 16.76 5.58
C LYS A 65 5.59 16.61 4.38
N TYR A 66 5.26 15.79 3.38
CA TYR A 66 6.12 15.60 2.20
C TYR A 66 5.86 16.66 1.13
N ASP A 67 6.88 17.10 0.41
CA ASP A 67 6.73 18.12 -0.65
C ASP A 67 5.94 17.60 -1.86
N SER A 68 6.02 16.30 -2.14
CA SER A 68 5.28 15.67 -3.24
C SER A 68 4.95 14.22 -2.93
N GLY A 69 3.93 13.70 -3.62
CA GLY A 69 3.56 12.29 -3.53
C GLY A 69 2.10 12.04 -3.84
N THR A 70 1.74 10.76 -3.84
CA THR A 70 0.37 10.30 -4.01
C THR A 70 0.02 9.36 -2.86
N MET A 71 -1.10 9.64 -2.20
CA MET A 71 -1.69 8.80 -1.17
C MET A 71 -2.96 8.17 -1.72
N ILE A 72 -3.06 6.86 -1.55
CA ILE A 72 -4.29 6.10 -1.76
C ILE A 72 -4.82 5.74 -0.38
N SER A 73 -6.08 6.09 -0.10
CA SER A 73 -6.73 5.79 1.17
C SER A 73 -8.02 5.03 0.92
N MET A 74 -8.22 3.96 1.68
CA MET A 74 -9.43 3.14 1.67
C MET A 74 -9.99 3.10 3.09
N ARG A 75 -11.31 3.16 3.22
CA ARG A 75 -12.01 3.10 4.52
C ARG A 75 -13.09 2.06 4.49
N GLU A 76 -13.37 1.48 5.66
CA GLU A 76 -14.38 0.42 5.77
C GLU A 76 -14.07 -0.74 4.82
N VAL A 77 -12.78 -1.10 4.78
CA VAL A 77 -12.28 -2.18 3.93
C VAL A 77 -12.88 -3.51 4.41
N ASP A 78 -13.51 -4.24 3.48
CA ASP A 78 -14.03 -5.57 3.75
C ASP A 78 -12.88 -6.57 3.84
N LEU A 79 -12.50 -6.91 5.07
CA LEU A 79 -11.46 -7.89 5.36
C LEU A 79 -12.02 -9.29 5.65
N ARG A 80 -13.29 -9.58 5.34
CA ARG A 80 -13.83 -10.93 5.51
C ARG A 80 -12.98 -11.93 4.72
N GLY A 81 -12.60 -13.02 5.38
CA GLY A 81 -11.69 -14.03 4.82
C GLY A 81 -10.20 -13.76 5.07
N TYR A 82 -9.82 -12.60 5.59
CA TYR A 82 -8.45 -12.33 6.05
C TYR A 82 -8.35 -12.55 7.57
N ALA A 83 -7.50 -13.49 7.99
CA ALA A 83 -7.24 -13.76 9.39
C ALA A 83 -6.19 -12.79 9.95
N LYS A 84 -6.12 -12.65 11.28
CA LYS A 84 -5.07 -11.86 11.96
C LYS A 84 -3.66 -12.25 11.52
N ILE A 85 -3.41 -13.55 11.36
CA ILE A 85 -2.12 -14.09 10.88
C ILE A 85 -1.76 -13.54 9.50
N SER A 86 -2.74 -13.30 8.62
CA SER A 86 -2.49 -12.72 7.29
C SER A 86 -1.95 -11.29 7.40
N VAL A 87 -2.49 -10.50 8.34
CA VAL A 87 -2.01 -9.14 8.63
C VAL A 87 -0.60 -9.17 9.21
N ASP A 88 -0.34 -10.06 10.17
CA ASP A 88 1.00 -10.22 10.77
C ASP A 88 2.05 -10.68 9.75
N SER A 89 1.65 -11.49 8.77
CA SER A 89 2.51 -11.99 7.69
C SER A 89 2.85 -10.95 6.62
N LEU A 90 2.17 -9.79 6.61
CA LEU A 90 2.27 -8.80 5.55
C LEU A 90 3.70 -8.29 5.33
N ASN A 91 4.48 -8.16 6.40
CA ASN A 91 5.90 -7.80 6.31
C ASN A 91 6.69 -8.83 5.47
N ASN A 92 6.50 -10.13 5.73
CA ASN A 92 7.18 -11.20 5.02
C ASN A 92 6.72 -11.25 3.55
N VAL A 93 5.43 -11.14 3.30
CA VAL A 93 4.88 -11.14 1.93
C VAL A 93 5.46 -9.97 1.12
N LEU A 94 5.43 -8.76 1.68
CA LEU A 94 5.99 -7.58 1.02
C LEU A 94 7.50 -7.68 0.87
N SER A 95 8.23 -8.17 1.88
CA SER A 95 9.67 -8.37 1.73
C SER A 95 9.95 -9.27 0.55
N ASP A 96 9.23 -10.38 0.39
CA ASP A 96 9.47 -11.36 -0.66
C ASP A 96 9.22 -10.79 -2.06
N PHE A 97 8.12 -10.06 -2.23
CA PHE A 97 7.78 -9.42 -3.50
C PHE A 97 8.79 -8.35 -3.93
N TYR A 98 9.40 -7.66 -2.97
CA TYR A 98 10.27 -6.52 -3.24
C TYR A 98 11.76 -6.81 -3.01
N SER A 99 12.11 -8.02 -2.54
CA SER A 99 13.48 -8.48 -2.25
C SER A 99 14.42 -8.44 -3.47
N ILE A 100 13.90 -8.78 -4.64
CA ILE A 100 14.69 -8.99 -5.86
C ILE A 100 14.57 -7.79 -6.82
N ASN A 101 13.50 -6.99 -6.65
CA ASN A 101 13.24 -5.87 -7.53
C ASN A 101 14.25 -4.74 -7.32
N ASN A 102 14.67 -4.11 -8.43
CA ASN A 102 15.48 -2.90 -8.45
C ASN A 102 14.67 -1.70 -7.96
N LEU A 103 14.22 -1.73 -6.70
CA LEU A 103 13.85 -0.54 -5.96
C LEU A 103 15.13 0.27 -5.76
N LEU A 104 15.52 1.03 -6.77
CA LEU A 104 16.70 1.89 -6.84
C LEU A 104 16.80 2.78 -5.58
N ASN A 105 17.39 2.23 -4.50
CA ASN A 105 17.51 2.81 -3.16
C ASN A 105 16.19 3.25 -2.51
N GLN A 106 15.08 2.57 -2.79
CA GLN A 106 13.78 2.89 -2.18
C GLN A 106 13.41 1.87 -1.10
N ASN A 107 13.20 2.35 0.12
CA ASN A 107 12.85 1.51 1.25
C ASN A 107 11.33 1.54 1.45
N ILE A 108 10.72 0.37 1.55
CA ILE A 108 9.30 0.26 1.90
C ILE A 108 9.19 0.27 3.41
N LYS A 109 8.33 1.13 3.95
CA LYS A 109 8.04 1.17 5.39
C LYS A 109 6.58 0.80 5.64
N LEU A 110 6.36 -0.07 6.63
CA LEU A 110 5.06 -0.59 7.01
C LEU A 110 4.74 -0.21 8.46
N LYS A 111 3.47 0.11 8.69
CA LYS A 111 2.90 0.27 10.03
C LYS A 111 1.55 -0.43 10.05
N ILE A 112 1.35 -1.27 11.07
CA ILE A 112 0.08 -1.95 11.33
C ILE A 112 -0.43 -1.41 12.66
N VAL A 113 -1.66 -0.94 12.69
CA VAL A 113 -2.32 -0.42 13.89
C VAL A 113 -3.46 -1.36 14.23
N SER A 114 -3.34 -2.08 15.34
CA SER A 114 -4.38 -3.01 15.84
C SER A 114 -4.92 -2.60 17.22
N SER A 115 -4.27 -1.65 17.87
CA SER A 115 -4.63 -1.08 19.16
C SER A 115 -4.27 0.41 19.22
N ASP A 116 -4.77 1.11 20.24
CA ASP A 116 -4.47 2.53 20.44
C ASP A 116 -2.98 2.79 20.72
N GLU A 117 -2.28 1.83 21.33
CA GLU A 117 -0.83 1.91 21.57
C GLU A 117 -0.04 1.97 20.26
N ASP A 118 -0.50 1.26 19.22
CA ASP A 118 0.15 1.23 17.92
C ASP A 118 0.02 2.55 17.16
N ILE A 119 -0.95 3.41 17.50
CA ILE A 119 -1.19 4.70 16.84
C ILE A 119 0.05 5.60 16.92
N ASN A 120 0.81 5.53 18.01
CA ASN A 120 2.00 6.36 18.19
C ASN A 120 3.29 5.68 17.71
N SER A 121 3.24 4.41 17.29
CA SER A 121 4.40 3.71 16.77
C SER A 121 4.89 4.29 15.44
N ASP A 122 6.19 4.15 15.15
CA ASP A 122 6.76 4.55 13.87
C ASP A 122 6.64 3.47 12.80
N PHE A 123 6.69 3.92 11.55
CA PHE A 123 6.77 3.03 10.40
C PHE A 123 8.10 2.28 10.43
N LYS A 124 8.03 0.95 10.34
CA LYS A 124 9.20 0.06 10.35
C LYS A 124 9.56 -0.28 8.91
N GLU A 125 10.86 -0.30 8.62
CA GLU A 125 11.36 -0.75 7.34
C GLU A 125 11.07 -2.25 7.14
N ILE A 126 10.54 -2.60 5.96
CA ILE A 126 10.31 -3.98 5.56
C ILE A 126 11.65 -4.61 5.21
N LYS A 127 12.01 -5.66 5.94
CA LYS A 127 13.21 -6.46 5.69
C LYS A 127 12.82 -7.92 5.60
N LYS A 128 13.52 -8.69 4.75
CA LYS A 128 13.34 -10.14 4.74
C LYS A 128 13.76 -10.68 6.10
N VAL A 129 12.89 -11.47 6.70
CA VAL A 129 13.22 -12.30 7.86
C VAL A 129 13.11 -13.76 7.44
N THR A 130 14.21 -14.51 7.59
CA THR A 130 14.21 -15.96 7.34
C THR A 130 13.58 -16.66 8.54
N PRO A 131 12.47 -17.38 8.38
CA PRO A 131 11.86 -18.09 9.51
C PRO A 131 12.80 -19.21 10.03
N PHE A 132 12.87 -19.36 11.35
CA PHE A 132 13.43 -20.47 12.14
C PHE A 132 14.42 -21.44 11.44
N LYS A 133 15.73 -21.21 11.62
CA LYS A 133 16.85 -22.11 11.21
C LYS A 133 16.81 -22.61 9.75
N ASN A 134 16.01 -22.00 8.88
CA ASN A 134 15.96 -22.37 7.48
C ASN A 134 17.17 -21.79 6.75
N MET A 135 17.69 -22.57 5.80
CA MET A 135 18.74 -22.11 4.90
C MET A 135 18.11 -21.40 3.71
N VAL A 136 18.66 -20.24 3.36
CA VAL A 136 18.30 -19.49 2.14
C VAL A 136 19.52 -19.49 1.24
N LYS A 137 19.32 -19.90 -0.02
CA LYS A 137 20.32 -19.79 -1.08
C LYS A 137 19.78 -18.88 -2.17
N ILE A 138 20.48 -17.78 -2.42
CA ILE A 138 20.16 -16.85 -3.49
C ILE A 138 21.09 -17.17 -4.66
N LEU A 139 20.51 -17.51 -5.80
CA LEU A 139 21.23 -17.75 -7.05
C LEU A 139 21.07 -16.49 -7.92
N CYS A 140 22.17 -15.79 -8.15
CA CYS A 140 22.23 -14.63 -9.02
C CYS A 140 22.90 -15.01 -10.34
N PHE A 141 22.48 -14.37 -11.44
CA PHE A 141 23.06 -14.58 -12.76
C PHE A 141 24.19 -13.58 -13.09
N ASP A 142 24.34 -12.55 -12.25
CA ASP A 142 25.35 -11.49 -12.39
C ASP A 142 25.91 -11.07 -11.01
N GLU A 143 27.17 -10.64 -11.03
CA GLU A 143 27.95 -10.28 -9.85
C GLU A 143 27.45 -9.00 -9.17
N ASP A 144 26.91 -8.05 -9.95
CA ASP A 144 26.32 -6.81 -9.43
C ASP A 144 25.09 -7.08 -8.58
N THR A 145 24.18 -7.94 -9.06
CA THR A 145 23.00 -8.37 -8.31
C THR A 145 23.39 -9.16 -7.07
N PHE A 146 24.42 -10.01 -7.16
CA PHE A 146 24.93 -10.73 -6.00
C PHE A 146 25.47 -9.77 -4.92
N ASN A 147 26.35 -8.84 -5.27
CA ASN A 147 26.95 -7.89 -4.33
C ASN A 147 25.90 -6.97 -3.69
N ARG A 148 24.92 -6.51 -4.48
CA ARG A 148 23.78 -5.72 -3.98
C ARG A 148 22.96 -6.49 -2.94
N ILE A 149 22.63 -7.74 -3.21
CA ILE A 149 21.80 -8.56 -2.30
C ILE A 149 22.60 -8.98 -1.06
N ASN A 150 23.87 -9.38 -1.20
CA ASN A 150 24.71 -9.85 -0.10
C ASN A 150 24.96 -8.80 1.00
N SER A 151 24.82 -7.51 0.70
CA SER A 151 24.91 -6.44 1.70
C SER A 151 23.61 -6.21 2.49
N SER A 152 22.49 -6.81 2.06
CA SER A 152 21.15 -6.57 2.60
C SER A 152 20.56 -7.74 3.40
N TYR A 153 21.23 -8.90 3.38
CA TYR A 153 20.84 -10.17 4.01
C TYR A 153 21.98 -10.71 4.87
#